data_AF-A0A5Q0BBI6-F1
#
_entry.id   AF-A0A5Q0BBI6-F1
#
_cell.length_a   1.000
_cell.length_b   1.000
_cell.length_c   1.000
_cell.angle_alpha   90.00
_cell.angle_beta   90.00
_cell.angle_gamma   90.00
#
_symmetry.space_group_name_H-M   'P 1'
#
loop_
_entity.id
_entity.type
_entity.pdbx_description
1 polymer ?
#
loop_
_entity_poly.entity_id
_entity_poly.type
_entity_poly.pdbx_seq_one_letter_code
_entity_poly.pdbx_strand_id
1 'polypeptide(L)'
;MKRIALLASVLAAVFAVLPGCNRQQQAVTEKPLNDFPTQARVEYVFECMKDLGEQNYDNLYHCVCSIDKIASLMPYEDFSQAQTFSHFMGMAGDRGGEFRDPPQSEKLRARLKEAKTASAQACFPAAVSTPKKGM
;
A
#
# COMPACT_ATOMS: atom_id res chain seq x y z
N MET A 1 32.72 44.52 27.10
CA MET A 1 32.85 43.15 27.63
C MET A 1 31.59 42.62 28.35
N LYS A 2 30.76 43.44 29.02
CA LYS A 2 29.50 42.99 29.67
C LYS A 2 28.31 42.69 28.73
N ARG A 3 28.33 43.16 27.47
CA ARG A 3 27.20 42.99 26.51
C ARG A 3 27.21 41.64 25.77
N ILE A 4 28.35 40.94 25.74
CA ILE A 4 28.50 39.66 25.02
C ILE A 4 27.96 38.49 25.88
N ALA A 5 28.07 38.59 27.21
CA ALA A 5 27.55 37.58 28.14
C ALA A 5 26.01 37.53 28.22
N LEU A 6 25.31 38.63 27.90
CA LEU A 6 23.86 38.70 27.91
C LEU A 6 23.20 37.98 26.71
N LEU A 7 23.93 37.83 25.60
CA LEU A 7 23.42 37.14 24.40
C LEU A 7 23.51 35.61 24.51
N ALA A 8 24.48 35.10 25.29
CA ALA A 8 24.66 33.66 25.49
C ALA A 8 23.59 33.04 26.42
N SER A 9 23.05 33.81 27.37
CA SER A 9 22.01 33.33 28.29
C SER A 9 20.61 33.33 27.69
N VAL A 10 20.37 34.07 26.59
CA VAL A 10 19.07 34.07 25.89
C VAL A 10 18.94 32.87 24.94
N LEU A 11 20.04 32.34 24.40
CA LEU A 11 19.98 31.22 23.45
C LEU A 11 19.60 29.86 24.08
N ALA A 12 19.89 29.65 25.37
CA ALA A 12 19.59 28.40 26.06
C ALA A 12 18.12 28.29 26.56
N ALA A 13 17.41 29.42 26.65
CA ALA A 13 16.03 29.46 27.15
C ALA A 13 14.98 29.33 26.03
N VAL A 14 15.36 29.50 24.75
CA VAL A 14 14.41 29.43 23.62
C VAL A 14 14.06 27.99 23.24
N PHE A 15 14.84 26.98 23.67
CA PHE A 15 14.55 25.57 23.38
C PHE A 15 13.65 24.87 24.40
N ALA A 16 13.26 25.54 25.51
CA ALA A 16 12.57 24.88 26.63
C ALA A 16 11.08 25.25 26.81
N VAL A 17 10.52 26.18 26.02
CA VAL A 17 9.12 26.62 26.20
C VAL A 17 8.36 26.81 24.88
N LEU A 18 8.27 25.74 24.10
CA LEU A 18 7.13 25.54 23.21
C LEU A 18 6.28 24.39 23.77
N PRO A 19 5.26 24.68 24.61
CA PRO A 19 4.27 23.69 25.00
C PRO A 19 3.33 23.48 23.82
N GLY A 20 3.73 22.65 22.86
CA GLY A 20 2.88 22.30 21.73
C GLY A 20 3.61 21.50 20.67
N CYS A 21 3.18 20.25 20.48
CA CYS A 21 3.53 19.35 19.39
C CYS A 21 4.88 18.61 19.48
N ASN A 22 5.29 18.18 20.68
CA ASN A 22 5.83 16.81 20.77
C ASN A 22 4.66 15.82 20.74
N ARG A 23 4.01 15.74 19.58
CA ARG A 23 2.99 14.74 19.31
C ARG A 23 3.75 13.49 18.90
N GLN A 24 4.27 12.73 19.86
CA GLN A 24 4.31 11.29 19.65
C GLN A 24 2.86 10.82 19.61
N GLN A 25 2.23 11.03 18.45
CA GLN A 25 1.00 10.37 18.07
C GLN A 25 1.37 8.92 17.77
N GLN A 26 1.66 8.14 18.81
CA GLN A 26 1.33 6.73 18.72
C GLN A 26 -0.16 6.63 19.02
N ALA A 27 -0.95 7.02 18.02
CA ALA A 27 -2.31 6.57 17.97
C ALA A 27 -2.22 5.05 17.85
N VAL A 28 -2.62 4.35 18.92
CA VAL A 28 -3.01 2.96 18.79
C VAL A 28 -4.30 3.01 18.00
N THR A 29 -4.18 3.12 16.67
CA THR A 29 -5.30 2.91 15.78
C THR A 29 -5.67 1.45 15.97
N GLU A 30 -6.77 1.18 16.66
CA GLU A 30 -7.51 -0.06 16.49
C GLU A 30 -7.61 -0.24 14.98
N LYS A 31 -6.85 -1.21 14.46
CA LYS A 31 -6.68 -1.37 13.02
C LYS A 31 -8.08 -1.72 12.50
N PRO A 32 -8.74 -0.82 11.76
CA PRO A 32 -10.10 -1.10 11.33
C PRO A 32 -10.08 -2.40 10.54
N LEU A 33 -11.18 -3.16 10.62
CA LEU A 33 -11.37 -4.39 9.84
C LEU A 33 -11.13 -4.17 8.33
N ASN A 34 -11.14 -2.90 7.90
CA ASN A 34 -10.77 -2.41 6.58
C ASN A 34 -9.74 -1.27 6.71
N ASP A 35 -8.44 -1.58 6.69
CA ASP A 35 -7.35 -0.59 6.75
C ASP A 35 -6.94 -0.01 5.38
N PHE A 36 -7.57 -0.47 4.30
CA PHE A 36 -7.29 0.02 2.95
C PHE A 36 -7.88 1.41 2.72
N PRO A 37 -7.06 2.43 2.39
CA PRO A 37 -7.56 3.77 2.08
C PRO A 37 -8.39 3.76 0.81
N THR A 38 -9.36 4.68 0.71
CA THR A 38 -10.27 4.80 -0.44
C THR A 38 -9.51 4.91 -1.77
N GLN A 39 -8.42 5.67 -1.78
CA GLN A 39 -7.56 5.80 -2.95
C GLN A 39 -7.05 4.44 -3.44
N ALA A 40 -6.46 3.63 -2.57
CA ALA A 40 -5.91 2.32 -2.94
C ALA A 40 -6.98 1.35 -3.44
N ARG A 41 -8.21 1.43 -2.90
CA ARG A 41 -9.34 0.64 -3.39
C ARG A 41 -9.71 1.01 -4.82
N VAL A 42 -9.82 2.30 -5.09
CA VAL A 42 -10.17 2.83 -6.41
C VAL A 42 -9.08 2.54 -7.43
N GLU A 43 -7.81 2.71 -7.07
CA GLU A 43 -6.66 2.39 -7.93
C GLU A 43 -6.64 0.90 -8.29
N TYR A 44 -6.81 0.01 -7.31
CA TYR A 44 -6.91 -1.43 -7.58
C TYR A 44 -8.08 -1.77 -8.52
N VAL A 45 -9.25 -1.17 -8.32
CA VAL A 45 -10.43 -1.40 -9.16
C VAL A 45 -10.14 -0.99 -10.60
N PHE A 46 -9.50 0.16 -10.82
CA PHE A 46 -9.11 0.60 -12.17
C PHE A 46 -8.12 -0.36 -12.84
N GLU A 47 -7.12 -0.85 -12.10
CA GLU A 47 -6.16 -1.83 -12.62
C GLU A 47 -6.84 -3.17 -12.95
N CYS A 48 -7.71 -3.65 -12.06
CA CYS A 48 -8.46 -4.89 -12.26
C CYS A 48 -9.36 -4.82 -13.50
N MET A 49 -10.08 -3.72 -13.70
CA MET A 49 -10.92 -3.51 -14.90
C MET A 49 -10.07 -3.41 -16.17
N LYS A 50 -8.88 -2.79 -16.08
CA LYS A 50 -7.90 -2.75 -17.18
C LYS A 50 -7.43 -4.16 -17.56
N ASP A 51 -7.18 -5.02 -16.59
CA ASP A 51 -6.71 -6.40 -16.83
C ASP A 51 -7.81 -7.30 -17.45
N LEU A 52 -9.09 -6.99 -17.19
CA LEU A 52 -10.24 -7.61 -17.87
C LEU A 52 -10.48 -7.03 -19.28
N GLY A 53 -9.98 -5.83 -19.55
CA GLY A 53 -9.97 -5.20 -20.87
C GLY A 53 -11.17 -4.31 -21.18
N GLU A 54 -12.12 -4.16 -20.25
CA GLU A 54 -13.30 -3.29 -20.42
C GLU A 54 -13.65 -2.56 -19.12
N GLN A 55 -14.02 -1.28 -19.24
CA GLN A 55 -14.46 -0.43 -18.14
C GLN A 55 -16.00 -0.42 -18.06
N ASN A 56 -16.61 -1.55 -17.70
CA ASN A 56 -18.06 -1.73 -17.62
C ASN A 56 -18.54 -2.02 -16.18
N TYR A 57 -19.85 -1.95 -15.94
CA TYR A 57 -20.43 -2.15 -14.60
C TYR A 57 -20.23 -3.57 -14.06
N ASP A 58 -20.24 -4.59 -14.93
CA ASP A 58 -20.07 -5.98 -14.50
C ASP A 58 -18.67 -6.20 -13.93
N ASN A 59 -17.63 -5.73 -14.65
CA ASN A 59 -16.24 -5.76 -14.19
C ASN A 59 -16.05 -4.95 -12.92
N LEU A 60 -16.71 -3.78 -12.79
CA LEU A 60 -16.67 -2.97 -11.58
C LEU A 60 -17.14 -3.79 -10.36
N TYR A 61 -18.28 -4.50 -10.45
CA TYR A 61 -18.80 -5.31 -9.35
C TYR A 61 -17.83 -6.41 -8.93
N HIS A 62 -17.23 -7.11 -9.90
CA HIS A 62 -16.25 -8.17 -9.61
C HIS A 62 -14.96 -7.61 -9.00
N CYS A 63 -14.45 -6.50 -9.52
CA CYS A 63 -13.23 -5.86 -9.02
C CYS A 63 -13.40 -5.26 -7.61
N VAL A 64 -14.57 -4.68 -7.31
CA VAL A 64 -14.91 -4.20 -5.96
C VAL A 64 -14.97 -5.36 -4.97
N CYS A 65 -15.63 -6.47 -5.32
CA CYS A 65 -15.62 -7.69 -4.49
C CYS A 65 -14.18 -8.19 -4.25
N SER A 66 -13.35 -8.18 -5.30
CA SER A 66 -11.99 -8.71 -5.23
C SER A 66 -11.12 -7.94 -4.23
N ILE A 67 -11.18 -6.60 -4.23
CA ILE A 67 -10.38 -5.79 -3.30
C ILE A 67 -10.85 -5.95 -1.85
N ASP A 68 -12.15 -6.07 -1.62
CA ASP A 68 -12.70 -6.33 -0.28
C ASP A 68 -12.25 -7.70 0.24
N LYS A 69 -12.22 -8.71 -0.63
CA LYS A 69 -11.70 -10.02 -0.26
C LYS A 69 -10.20 -9.96 0.05
N ILE A 70 -9.41 -9.24 -0.74
CA ILE A 70 -7.96 -9.06 -0.48
C ILE A 70 -7.74 -8.35 0.85
N ALA A 71 -8.47 -7.27 1.14
CA ALA A 71 -8.37 -6.53 2.39
C ALA A 71 -8.68 -7.40 3.62
N SER A 72 -9.55 -8.41 3.47
CA SER A 72 -9.81 -9.39 4.55
C SER A 72 -8.68 -10.40 4.79
N LEU A 73 -7.73 -10.55 3.85
CA LEU A 73 -6.67 -11.58 3.89
C LEU A 73 -5.29 -11.01 4.24
N MET A 74 -5.07 -9.71 4.01
CA MET A 74 -3.81 -9.06 4.30
C MET A 74 -3.99 -7.58 4.64
N PRO A 75 -3.13 -7.01 5.50
CA PRO A 75 -3.19 -5.59 5.82
C PRO A 75 -2.72 -4.71 4.66
N TYR A 76 -3.14 -3.45 4.65
CA TYR A 76 -2.80 -2.48 3.60
C TYR A 76 -1.29 -2.29 3.44
N GLU A 77 -0.53 -2.26 4.53
CA GLU A 77 0.94 -2.12 4.48
C GLU A 77 1.62 -3.28 3.73
N ASP A 78 1.20 -4.51 3.98
CA ASP A 78 1.71 -5.68 3.26
C ASP A 78 1.29 -5.61 1.79
N PHE A 79 0.06 -5.14 1.53
CA PHE A 79 -0.52 -5.05 0.19
C PHE A 79 0.20 -4.01 -0.67
N SER A 80 0.43 -2.81 -0.14
CA SER A 80 1.13 -1.73 -0.85
C SER A 80 2.57 -2.14 -1.21
N GLN A 81 3.28 -2.78 -0.27
CA GLN A 81 4.62 -3.31 -0.49
C GLN A 81 4.60 -4.45 -1.52
N ALA A 82 3.68 -5.40 -1.38
CA ALA A 82 3.56 -6.52 -2.32
C ALA A 82 3.24 -6.06 -3.74
N GLN A 83 2.36 -5.06 -3.90
CA GLN A 83 2.08 -4.45 -5.20
C GLN A 83 3.34 -3.81 -5.78
N THR A 84 4.09 -3.05 -4.98
CA THR A 84 5.35 -2.42 -5.40
C THR A 84 6.35 -3.47 -5.88
N PHE A 85 6.61 -4.51 -5.09
CA PHE A 85 7.51 -5.59 -5.49
C PHE A 85 7.03 -6.30 -6.76
N SER A 86 5.72 -6.53 -6.90
CA SER A 86 5.14 -7.20 -8.07
C SER A 86 5.21 -6.36 -9.34
N HIS A 87 5.05 -5.04 -9.22
CA HIS A 87 5.08 -4.13 -10.37
C HIS A 87 6.50 -4.00 -10.94
N PHE A 88 7.49 -3.95 -10.05
CA PHE A 88 8.88 -3.65 -10.41
C PHE A 88 9.80 -4.87 -10.55
N MET A 89 9.35 -6.07 -10.16
CA MET A 89 10.19 -7.29 -10.29
C MET A 89 10.61 -7.62 -11.72
N GLY A 90 9.87 -7.13 -12.73
CA GLY A 90 10.19 -7.33 -14.15
C GLY A 90 11.27 -6.39 -14.70
N MET A 91 11.73 -5.41 -13.92
CA MET A 91 12.79 -4.50 -14.37
C MET A 91 14.11 -5.24 -14.56
N ALA A 92 14.82 -4.91 -15.64
CA ALA A 92 16.10 -5.51 -15.97
C ALA A 92 17.26 -4.95 -15.12
N GLY A 93 18.31 -5.76 -14.98
CA GLY A 93 19.56 -5.39 -14.30
C GLY A 93 19.43 -5.22 -12.78
N ASP A 94 20.42 -4.57 -12.20
CA ASP A 94 20.56 -4.37 -10.74
C ASP A 94 19.40 -3.56 -10.15
N ARG A 95 18.80 -2.67 -10.96
CA ARG A 95 17.62 -1.88 -10.56
C ARG A 95 16.41 -2.77 -10.27
N GLY A 96 16.28 -3.89 -10.97
CA GLY A 96 15.26 -4.90 -10.65
C GLY A 96 15.66 -5.78 -9.47
N GLY A 97 16.96 -5.93 -9.20
CA GLY A 97 17.48 -6.67 -8.04
C GLY A 97 16.93 -6.11 -6.73
N GLU A 98 16.86 -4.78 -6.62
CA GLU A 98 16.30 -4.08 -5.46
C GLU A 98 14.87 -4.53 -5.10
N PHE A 99 14.06 -4.96 -6.08
CA PHE A 99 12.70 -5.43 -5.84
C PHE A 99 12.59 -6.96 -5.76
N ARG A 100 13.58 -7.71 -6.25
CA ARG A 100 13.58 -9.19 -6.29
C ARG A 100 14.28 -9.81 -5.09
N ASP A 101 15.38 -9.20 -4.66
CA ASP A 101 16.37 -9.77 -3.76
C ASP A 101 16.04 -9.61 -2.25
N PRO A 102 15.31 -8.56 -1.79
CA PRO A 102 14.98 -8.46 -0.37
C PRO A 102 14.16 -9.67 0.12
N PRO A 103 14.43 -10.21 1.32
CA PRO A 103 13.77 -11.42 1.81
C PRO A 103 12.25 -11.26 1.96
N GLN A 104 11.78 -10.06 2.27
CA GLN A 104 10.34 -9.77 2.32
C GLN A 104 9.66 -9.79 0.95
N SER A 105 10.40 -9.58 -0.15
CA SER A 105 9.82 -9.47 -1.50
C SER A 105 9.11 -10.74 -1.90
N GLU A 106 9.78 -11.89 -1.83
CA GLU A 106 9.19 -13.17 -2.22
C GLU A 106 7.97 -13.51 -1.36
N LYS A 107 8.10 -13.36 -0.04
CA LYS A 107 7.02 -13.64 0.92
C LYS A 107 5.77 -12.81 0.64
N LEU A 108 5.93 -11.49 0.46
CA LEU A 108 4.80 -10.59 0.24
C LEU A 108 4.17 -10.78 -1.15
N ARG A 109 4.97 -11.01 -2.19
CA ARG A 109 4.46 -11.36 -3.53
C ARG A 109 3.69 -12.67 -3.52
N ALA A 110 4.18 -13.70 -2.82
CA ALA A 110 3.48 -14.96 -2.66
C ALA A 110 2.14 -14.77 -1.94
N ARG A 111 2.12 -14.04 -0.81
CA ARG A 111 0.90 -13.72 -0.08
C ARG A 111 -0.12 -12.95 -0.94
N LEU A 112 0.32 -11.97 -1.72
CA LEU A 112 -0.55 -11.23 -2.63
C LEU A 112 -1.10 -12.12 -3.74
N LYS A 113 -0.29 -13.03 -4.29
CA LYS A 113 -0.74 -14.01 -5.29
C LYS A 113 -1.81 -14.94 -4.73
N GLU A 114 -1.64 -15.43 -3.50
CA GLU A 114 -2.63 -16.25 -2.80
C GLU A 114 -3.93 -15.46 -2.56
N ALA A 115 -3.81 -14.22 -2.07
CA ALA A 115 -4.97 -13.35 -1.85
C ALA A 115 -5.74 -13.06 -3.14
N LYS A 116 -5.03 -12.78 -4.25
CA LYS A 116 -5.63 -12.61 -5.59
C LYS A 116 -6.27 -13.90 -6.10
N THR A 117 -5.71 -15.06 -5.80
CA THR A 117 -6.30 -16.36 -6.19
C THR A 117 -7.59 -16.63 -5.42
N ALA A 118 -7.58 -16.41 -4.10
CA ALA A 118 -8.76 -16.55 -3.26
C ALA A 118 -9.87 -15.54 -3.62
N SER A 119 -9.49 -14.31 -3.96
CA SER A 119 -10.45 -13.31 -4.43
C SER A 119 -11.02 -13.65 -5.81
N ALA A 120 -10.18 -14.14 -6.73
CA ALA A 120 -10.63 -14.61 -8.04
C ALA A 120 -11.70 -15.70 -7.92
N GLN A 121 -11.46 -16.72 -7.09
CA GLN A 121 -12.40 -17.83 -6.87
C GLN A 121 -13.71 -17.37 -6.23
N ALA A 122 -13.67 -16.39 -5.34
CA ALA A 122 -14.85 -15.91 -4.62
C ALA A 122 -15.69 -14.92 -5.43
N CYS A 123 -15.04 -14.08 -6.24
CA CYS A 123 -15.67 -12.91 -6.84
C CYS A 123 -15.90 -13.00 -8.34
N PHE A 124 -15.25 -13.91 -9.06
CA PHE A 124 -15.36 -14.01 -10.52
C PHE A 124 -16.04 -15.31 -10.94
N PRO A 125 -17.16 -15.24 -11.67
CA PRO A 125 -17.77 -16.42 -12.28
C PRO A 125 -16.88 -16.95 -13.41
N ALA A 126 -17.01 -18.24 -13.73
CA ALA A 126 -16.17 -18.94 -14.71
C ALA A 126 -16.15 -18.32 -16.12
N ALA A 127 -17.11 -17.45 -16.45
CA ALA A 127 -17.18 -16.72 -17.73
C ALA A 127 -16.29 -15.46 -17.77
N VAL A 128 -15.88 -14.90 -16.62
CA VAL A 128 -15.11 -13.64 -16.51
C VAL A 128 -13.63 -13.91 -16.18
N SER A 129 -13.27 -15.15 -15.84
CA SER A 129 -11.94 -15.52 -15.34
C SER A 129 -10.83 -15.60 -16.40
N THR A 130 -11.08 -15.24 -17.65
CA THR A 130 -10.02 -15.17 -18.68
C THR A 130 -9.45 -13.77 -18.73
N PRO A 131 -8.29 -13.49 -18.09
CA PRO A 131 -7.55 -12.27 -18.38
C PRO A 131 -7.23 -12.23 -19.87
N LYS A 132 -7.46 -11.10 -20.53
CA LYS A 132 -6.97 -10.89 -21.90
C LYS A 132 -5.44 -10.98 -21.87
N LYS A 133 -4.93 -12.17 -22.17
CA LYS A 133 -3.49 -12.43 -22.27
C LYS A 133 -2.97 -11.72 -23.51
N GLY A 134 -2.30 -10.60 -23.32
CA GLY A 134 -1.47 -9.94 -24.33
C GLY A 134 -2.14 -8.75 -25.01
N MET A 135 -1.61 -7.57 -24.69
CA MET A 135 -1.08 -6.64 -25.69
C MET A 135 0.38 -6.37 -25.32
#